data_AF-A0A8H5BR26-F1
#
_entry.id   AF-A0A8H5BR26-F1
#
_cell.length_a   1.000
_cell.length_b   1.000
_cell.length_c   1.000
_cell.angle_alpha   90.00
_cell.angle_beta   90.00
_cell.angle_gamma   90.00
#
_symmetry.space_group_name_H-M   'P 1'
#
loop_
_entity.id
_entity.type
_entity.pdbx_description
1 polymer ?
#
loop_
_entity_poly.entity_id
_entity_poly.type
_entity_poly.pdbx_seq_one_letter_code
_entity_poly.pdbx_strand_id
1 'polypeptide(L)'
;MQPQRPHLQLTSKKLAKVAGIEDEVKDVKDFLGRNCKDSLLIFDSVDNPDIDLRNYIPSCSHGNVIITSRLAETKHVASSNCHIDLNDLEKEDAIELLLQHAHEEKSADTNKLASGLLIHLGIML
;
A
#
# COMPACT_ATOMS: atom_id res chain seq x y z
N MET A 1 6.83 0.39 29.09
CA MET A 1 7.51 0.31 27.77
C MET A 1 7.68 -1.18 27.49
N GLN A 2 7.08 -1.81 26.47
CA GLN A 2 7.03 -1.47 25.03
C GLN A 2 5.64 -1.74 24.43
N PRO A 3 5.28 -1.06 23.32
CA PRO A 3 4.64 -1.77 22.22
C PRO A 3 5.29 -1.33 20.90
N GLN A 4 6.22 -2.11 20.38
CA GLN A 4 6.79 -1.87 19.06
C GLN A 4 6.87 -3.20 18.33
N ARG A 5 5.85 -3.50 17.52
CA ARG A 5 6.08 -4.16 16.23
C ARG A 5 5.24 -3.51 15.14
N PRO A 6 5.52 -2.23 14.79
CA PRO A 6 5.21 -1.79 13.44
C PRO A 6 6.06 -2.64 12.49
N HIS A 7 5.40 -3.34 11.57
CA HIS A 7 6.00 -4.20 10.55
C HIS A 7 7.17 -3.52 9.80
N LEU A 8 7.14 -2.18 9.67
CA LEU A 8 8.22 -1.36 9.10
C LEU A 8 9.56 -1.54 9.82
N GLN A 9 9.60 -1.57 11.15
CA GLN A 9 10.86 -1.78 11.89
C GLN A 9 11.43 -3.17 11.66
N LEU A 10 10.57 -4.19 11.56
CA LEU A 10 11.02 -5.54 11.27
C LEU A 10 11.62 -5.63 9.87
N THR A 11 10.99 -4.98 8.88
CA THR A 11 11.51 -4.88 7.52
C THR A 11 12.82 -4.11 7.47
N SER A 12 12.95 -2.98 8.17
CA SER A 12 14.21 -2.25 8.29
C SER A 12 15.32 -3.11 8.87
N LYS A 13 15.07 -3.85 9.97
CA LYS A 13 16.08 -4.76 10.56
C LYS A 13 16.50 -5.87 9.60
N LYS A 14 15.57 -6.42 8.82
CA LYS A 14 15.91 -7.41 7.78
C LYS A 14 16.81 -6.81 6.70
N LEU A 15 16.50 -5.60 6.24
CA LEU A 15 17.31 -4.87 5.26
C LEU A 15 18.70 -4.54 5.80
N ALA A 16 18.80 -4.08 7.05
CA ALA A 16 20.08 -3.81 7.71
C ALA A 16 21.00 -5.03 7.70
N LYS A 17 20.45 -6.19 8.07
CA LYS A 17 21.19 -7.46 8.09
C LYS A 17 21.71 -7.86 6.70
N VAL A 18 20.91 -7.65 5.65
CA VAL A 18 21.33 -7.96 4.26
C VAL A 18 22.37 -6.96 3.76
N ALA A 19 22.21 -5.69 4.10
CA ALA A 19 23.13 -4.62 3.71
C ALA A 19 24.43 -4.60 4.53
N GLY A 20 24.52 -5.38 5.61
CA GLY A 20 25.69 -5.42 6.49
C GLY A 20 25.89 -4.13 7.29
N ILE A 21 24.80 -3.45 7.65
CA ILE A 21 24.79 -2.19 8.41
C ILE A 21 24.11 -2.38 9.76
N GLU A 22 24.22 -1.38 10.63
CA GLU A 22 23.53 -1.33 11.92
C GLU A 22 22.01 -1.40 11.74
N ASP A 23 21.32 -2.01 12.71
CA ASP A 23 19.91 -2.39 12.59
C ASP A 23 18.93 -1.29 13.03
N GLU A 24 19.41 -0.06 13.20
CA GLU A 24 18.56 1.10 13.41
C GLU A 24 17.92 1.56 12.10
N VAL A 25 16.66 2.02 12.20
CA VAL A 25 15.90 2.54 11.06
C VAL A 25 16.63 3.69 10.37
N LYS A 26 17.32 4.53 11.16
CA LYS A 26 18.10 5.66 10.65
C LYS A 26 19.24 5.19 9.73
N ASP A 27 19.98 4.15 10.12
CA ASP A 27 21.11 3.66 9.32
C ASP A 27 20.66 3.03 8.01
N VAL A 28 19.55 2.29 8.04
CA VAL A 28 18.90 1.75 6.84
C VAL A 28 18.47 2.88 5.92
N LYS A 29 17.81 3.91 6.46
CA LYS A 29 17.37 5.09 5.72
C LYS A 29 18.55 5.82 5.07
N ASP A 30 19.62 6.05 5.82
CA ASP A 30 20.83 6.72 5.34
C ASP A 30 21.60 5.87 4.32
N PHE A 31 21.56 4.53 4.45
CA PHE A 31 22.15 3.61 3.48
C PHE A 31 21.41 3.66 2.15
N LEU A 32 20.07 3.56 2.19
CA LEU A 32 19.23 3.64 0.99
C LEU A 32 19.44 4.98 0.26
N GLY A 33 19.43 6.10 1.00
CA GLY A 33 19.63 7.43 0.40
C GLY A 33 21.02 7.67 -0.19
N ARG A 34 22.03 6.88 0.16
CA ARG A 34 23.40 7.00 -0.38
C ARG A 34 23.66 6.05 -1.55
N ASN A 35 23.08 4.85 -1.51
CA ASN A 35 23.50 3.75 -2.37
C ASN A 35 22.44 3.31 -3.39
N CYS A 36 21.18 3.74 -3.26
CA CYS A 36 20.08 3.20 -4.05
C CYS A 36 19.49 4.22 -5.03
N LYS A 37 20.32 4.64 -6.00
CA LYS A 37 20.01 5.71 -6.98
C LYS A 37 18.75 5.47 -7.83
N ASP A 38 18.50 4.24 -8.24
CA ASP A 38 17.32 3.85 -9.04
C ASP A 38 16.42 2.86 -8.29
N SER A 39 16.21 3.11 -7.00
CA SER A 39 15.35 2.24 -6.19
C SER A 39 13.88 2.60 -6.28
N LEU A 40 13.04 1.57 -6.13
CA LEU A 40 11.61 1.71 -5.89
C LEU A 40 11.32 1.17 -4.48
N LEU A 41 10.84 2.04 -3.60
CA LEU A 41 10.39 1.66 -2.26
C LEU A 41 8.88 1.59 -2.24
N ILE A 42 8.34 0.45 -1.81
CA ILE A 42 6.90 0.24 -1.70
C ILE A 42 6.54 0.07 -0.23
N PHE A 43 5.77 1.02 0.28
CA PHE A 43 5.16 0.99 1.60
C PHE A 43 3.72 0.54 1.43
N ASP A 44 3.50 -0.76 1.54
CA ASP A 44 2.17 -1.34 1.34
C ASP A 44 1.35 -1.34 2.64
N SER A 45 0.07 -0.96 2.53
CA SER A 45 -0.95 -1.07 3.58
C SER A 45 -0.58 -0.34 4.88
N VAL A 46 -0.09 0.90 4.77
CA VAL A 46 0.31 1.70 5.94
C VAL A 46 -0.89 2.43 6.52
N ASP A 47 -1.68 1.71 7.32
CA ASP A 47 -2.95 2.18 7.87
C ASP A 47 -2.89 2.57 9.36
N ASN A 48 -1.68 2.75 9.91
CA ASN A 48 -1.52 3.15 11.31
C ASN A 48 -1.26 4.66 11.41
N PRO A 49 -2.20 5.46 11.96
CA PRO A 49 -2.03 6.91 12.07
C PRO A 49 -0.92 7.34 13.04
N ASP A 50 -0.49 6.46 13.95
CA ASP A 50 0.60 6.74 14.89
C ASP A 50 1.99 6.62 14.25
N ILE A 51 2.08 6.15 13.00
CA ILE A 51 3.34 5.99 12.27
C ILE A 51 3.59 7.21 11.40
N ASP A 52 4.63 7.97 11.73
CA ASP A 52 5.18 9.00 10.83
C ASP A 52 6.10 8.36 9.78
N LEU A 53 5.57 8.19 8.56
CA LEU A 53 6.28 7.58 7.43
C LEU A 53 7.55 8.33 7.02
N ARG A 54 7.67 9.63 7.31
CA ARG A 54 8.87 10.43 6.97
C ARG A 54 10.13 9.93 7.71
N ASN A 55 9.94 9.21 8.82
CA ASN A 55 11.03 8.57 9.56
C ASN A 55 11.63 7.35 8.83
N TYR A 56 10.90 6.77 7.87
CA TYR A 56 11.31 5.58 7.12
C TYR A 56 11.70 5.89 5.67
N ILE A 57 11.24 7.01 5.11
CA ILE A 57 11.56 7.44 3.74
C ILE A 57 12.95 8.10 3.71
N PRO A 58 13.89 7.64 2.87
CA PRO A 58 15.19 8.28 2.67
C PRO A 58 15.08 9.72 2.19
N SER A 59 15.90 10.60 2.76
CA SER A 59 16.02 11.99 2.31
C SER A 59 17.01 12.07 1.16
N CYS A 60 16.57 11.68 -0.05
CA CYS A 60 17.37 11.74 -1.27
C CYS A 60 16.56 12.29 -2.45
N SER A 61 17.26 12.78 -3.48
CA SER A 61 16.65 13.34 -4.70
C SER A 61 16.47 12.30 -5.82
N HIS A 62 16.51 11.02 -5.47
CA HIS A 62 16.56 9.91 -6.42
C HIS A 62 15.74 8.73 -5.89
N GLY A 63 15.38 7.80 -6.79
CA GLY A 63 14.44 6.72 -6.48
C GLY A 63 12.98 7.18 -6.41
N ASN A 64 12.06 6.22 -6.38
CA ASN A 64 10.63 6.45 -6.31
C ASN A 64 10.06 5.76 -5.06
N VAL A 65 9.02 6.38 -4.47
CA VAL A 65 8.31 5.82 -3.32
C VAL A 65 6.84 5.68 -3.68
N ILE A 66 6.30 4.48 -3.52
CA ILE A 66 4.87 4.19 -3.61
C ILE A 66 4.38 3.88 -2.21
N ILE A 67 3.29 4.52 -1.80
CA ILE A 67 2.64 4.31 -0.51
C ILE A 67 1.19 3.94 -0.80
N THR A 68 0.72 2.81 -0.27
CA THR A 68 -0.70 2.45 -0.26
C THR A 68 -1.23 2.56 1.17
N SER A 69 -2.38 3.20 1.33
CA SER A 69 -3.01 3.40 2.63
C SER A 69 -4.51 3.69 2.45
N ARG A 70 -5.30 3.30 3.45
CA ARG A 70 -6.70 3.71 3.62
C ARG A 70 -6.84 5.04 4.36
N LEU A 71 -5.75 5.58 4.92
CA LEU A 71 -5.75 6.84 5.64
C LEU A 71 -5.58 8.00 4.66
N ALA A 72 -6.64 8.79 4.46
CA ALA A 72 -6.57 9.99 3.61
C ALA A 72 -5.46 10.96 4.04
N GLU A 73 -5.12 10.96 5.33
CA GLU A 73 -4.05 11.79 5.88
C GLU A 73 -2.70 11.49 5.22
N THR A 74 -2.37 10.27 4.77
CA THR A 74 -1.05 9.97 4.17
C THR A 74 -0.74 10.78 2.91
N LYS A 75 -1.73 11.46 2.33
CA LYS A 75 -1.55 12.46 1.26
C LYS A 75 -0.52 13.54 1.62
N HIS A 76 -0.37 13.89 2.90
CA HIS A 76 0.62 14.90 3.33
C HIS A 76 2.09 14.46 3.14
N VAL A 77 2.33 13.16 2.97
CA VAL A 77 3.66 12.59 2.74
C VAL A 77 4.04 12.62 1.27
N ALA A 78 3.05 12.63 0.36
CA ALA A 78 3.27 12.62 -1.07
C ALA A 78 3.72 14.01 -1.58
N SER A 79 4.52 13.99 -2.65
CA SER A 79 4.78 15.20 -3.44
C SER A 79 3.47 15.77 -4.00
N SER A 80 3.45 17.08 -4.27
CA SER A 80 2.31 17.76 -4.89
C SER A 80 1.84 17.01 -6.14
N ASN A 81 0.53 16.79 -6.27
CA ASN A 81 -0.10 16.06 -7.38
C ASN A 81 0.32 14.58 -7.52
N CYS A 82 1.01 13.99 -6.54
CA CYS A 82 1.41 12.58 -6.54
C CYS A 82 0.55 11.73 -5.57
N HIS A 83 -0.75 11.99 -5.52
CA HIS A 83 -1.72 11.15 -4.81
C HIS A 83 -2.80 10.68 -5.77
N ILE A 84 -3.23 9.43 -5.60
CA ILE A 84 -4.30 8.82 -6.39
C ILE A 84 -5.30 8.27 -5.39
N ASP A 85 -6.53 8.77 -5.45
CA ASP A 85 -7.64 8.21 -4.69
C ASP A 85 -8.19 7.02 -5.49
N LEU A 86 -8.05 5.83 -4.91
CA LEU A 86 -8.67 4.62 -5.43
C LEU A 86 -10.11 4.59 -4.93
N ASN A 87 -11.05 4.82 -5.84
CA ASN A 87 -12.47 4.71 -5.57
C ASN A 87 -12.93 3.25 -5.71
N ASP A 88 -14.17 3.01 -5.27
CA ASP A 88 -14.84 1.73 -5.52
C ASP A 88 -14.93 1.43 -7.01
N LEU A 89 -15.00 0.14 -7.34
CA LEU A 89 -15.25 -0.30 -8.70
C LEU A 89 -16.65 0.08 -9.16
N GLU A 90 -16.79 0.41 -10.44
CA GLU A 90 -18.10 0.49 -11.05
C GLU A 90 -18.80 -0.87 -10.95
N LYS A 91 -20.12 -0.85 -10.85
CA LYS A 91 -20.94 -2.05 -10.66
C LYS A 91 -20.63 -3.11 -11.70
N GLU A 92 -20.59 -2.70 -12.96
CA GLU A 92 -20.39 -3.59 -14.10
C GLU A 92 -19.03 -4.28 -14.03
N ASP A 93 -17.97 -3.53 -13.67
CA ASP A 93 -16.62 -4.06 -13.48
C ASP A 93 -16.56 -5.00 -12.27
N ALA A 94 -17.24 -4.66 -11.17
CA ALA A 94 -17.32 -5.50 -9.99
C ALA A 94 -18.06 -6.84 -10.26
N ILE A 95 -19.12 -6.81 -11.07
CA ILE A 95 -19.83 -8.01 -11.53
C ILE A 95 -18.91 -8.85 -12.41
N GLU A 96 -18.24 -8.22 -13.37
CA GLU A 96 -17.33 -8.92 -14.27
C GLU A 96 -16.20 -9.61 -13.52
N LEU A 97 -15.51 -8.89 -12.61
CA LEU A 97 -14.45 -9.46 -11.79
C LEU A 97 -14.95 -10.62 -10.94
N LEU A 98 -16.13 -10.51 -10.33
CA LEU A 98 -16.70 -11.56 -9.50
C LEU A 98 -16.98 -12.84 -10.32
N LEU A 99 -17.60 -12.69 -11.51
CA LEU A 99 -17.90 -13.82 -12.39
C LEU A 99 -16.62 -14.48 -12.94
N GLN A 100 -15.63 -13.66 -13.33
CA GLN A 100 -14.33 -14.15 -13.77
C GLN A 100 -13.63 -14.97 -12.68
N HIS A 101 -13.66 -14.52 -11.43
CA HIS A 101 -13.08 -15.26 -10.30
C HIS A 101 -13.87 -16.50 -9.90
N ALA A 102 -15.18 -16.49 -10.11
CA ALA A 102 -16.05 -17.65 -9.90
C ALA A 102 -15.97 -18.69 -11.03
N HIS A 103 -15.26 -18.38 -12.13
CA HIS A 103 -15.27 -19.18 -13.36
C HIS A 103 -16.68 -19.37 -13.95
N GLU A 104 -17.54 -18.37 -13.77
CA GLU A 104 -18.92 -18.38 -14.25
C GLU A 104 -19.08 -17.51 -15.49
N GLU A 105 -19.86 -17.98 -16.45
CA GLU A 105 -20.18 -17.17 -17.64
C GLU A 105 -21.23 -16.10 -17.34
N LYS A 106 -21.15 -15.00 -18.08
CA LYS A 106 -22.10 -13.88 -17.98
C LYS A 106 -23.44 -14.28 -18.61
N SER A 107 -24.43 -14.52 -17.77
CA SER A 107 -25.83 -14.79 -18.14
C SER A 107 -26.78 -13.88 -17.36
N ALA A 108 -28.07 -13.87 -17.71
CA ALA A 108 -29.05 -13.07 -16.95
C ALA A 108 -29.12 -13.50 -15.47
N ASP A 109 -29.05 -14.80 -15.20
CA ASP A 109 -29.15 -15.35 -13.85
C ASP A 109 -27.88 -15.10 -13.03
N THR A 110 -26.69 -15.36 -13.61
CA THR A 110 -25.41 -15.14 -12.93
C THR A 110 -25.16 -13.65 -12.67
N ASN A 111 -25.54 -12.75 -13.59
CA ASN A 111 -25.48 -11.30 -13.34
C ASN A 111 -26.40 -10.87 -12.20
N LYS A 112 -27.61 -11.44 -12.11
CA LYS A 112 -28.56 -11.12 -11.04
C LYS A 112 -28.04 -11.58 -9.69
N LEU A 113 -27.46 -12.77 -9.62
CA LEU A 113 -26.83 -13.31 -8.41
C LEU A 113 -25.60 -12.47 -8.00
N ALA A 114 -24.70 -12.18 -8.95
CA ALA A 114 -23.53 -11.33 -8.72
C ALA A 114 -23.93 -9.95 -8.21
N SER A 115 -24.93 -9.31 -8.84
CA SER A 115 -25.46 -8.02 -8.38
C SER A 115 -25.98 -8.08 -6.94
N GLY A 116 -26.68 -9.16 -6.57
CA GLY A 116 -27.18 -9.36 -5.21
C GLY A 116 -26.04 -9.52 -4.19
N LEU A 117 -24.97 -10.22 -4.55
CA LEU A 117 -23.78 -10.38 -3.71
C LEU A 117 -23.06 -9.05 -3.50
N LEU A 118 -22.88 -8.24 -4.55
CA LEU A 118 -22.21 -6.94 -4.42
C LEU A 118 -22.94 -5.99 -3.47
N ILE A 119 -24.28 -5.95 -3.54
CA ILE A 119 -25.11 -5.19 -2.59
C ILE A 119 -24.87 -5.68 -1.16
N HIS A 120 -24.79 -7.00 -0.94
CA HIS A 120 -24.54 -7.56 0.38
C HIS A 120 -23.12 -7.27 0.90
N LEU A 121 -22.13 -7.22 0.00
CA LEU A 121 -20.73 -6.89 0.31
C LEU A 121 -20.52 -5.39 0.58
N GLY A 122 -21.56 -4.56 0.44
CA GLY A 122 -21.47 -3.13 0.69
C GLY A 122 -20.77 -2.34 -0.42
N ILE A 123 -20.60 -2.93 -1.61
CA ILE A 123 -20.22 -2.21 -2.81
C ILE A 123 -21.47 -1.43 -3.23
N MET A 124 -21.54 -0.16 -2.81
CA MET A 124 -22.69 0.70 -3.05
C MET A 124 -22.78 1.05 -4.53
N LEU A 125 -23.96 0.82 -5.10
CA LEU A 125 -24.34 1.11 -6.48
C LEU A 125 -24.78 2.57 -6.66
#